data_AF-A0A350WRY7-F1
#
_entry.id   AF-A0A350WRY7-F1
#
_cell.length_a   1.000
_cell.length_b   1.000
_cell.length_c   1.000
_cell.angle_alpha   90.00
_cell.angle_beta   90.00
_cell.angle_gamma   90.00
#
_symmetry.space_group_name_H-M   'P 1'
#
loop_
_entity.id
_entity.type
_entity.pdbx_description
1 polymer ?
#
loop_
_entity_poly.entity_id
_entity_poly.type
_entity_poly.pdbx_seq_one_letter_code
_entity_poly.pdbx_strand_id
1 'polypeptide(L)'
;IARDAQAEDDLVGRLKAIGFSYRQWALEYPQRYQLIFGTPIPGYQAPMMEVLPSAARSLSALVSVIDELRIANKLQAENFPSVQPGYEPMFDVWRGFAGDYDIFSLSVAMIIWSRVHGLVSLEVSNNMPPFGVDGSSLYRYEMESIINQFVKGS
;
A
#
# COMPACT_ATOMS: atom_id res chain seq x y z
N ILE A 1 -2.10 -14.32 3.91
CA ILE A 1 -1.33 -13.08 3.60
C ILE A 1 -0.51 -12.76 4.86
N ALA A 2 0.65 -12.10 4.78
CA ALA A 2 1.55 -11.91 5.93
C ALA A 2 0.90 -11.26 7.17
N ARG A 3 -0.13 -10.41 6.97
CA ARG A 3 -0.94 -9.85 8.04
C ARG A 3 -1.66 -10.90 8.89
N ASP A 4 -2.07 -12.03 8.28
CA ASP A 4 -2.89 -13.05 8.94
C ASP A 4 -2.06 -13.86 9.96
N ALA A 5 -0.74 -13.70 9.95
CA ALA A 5 0.17 -14.22 10.98
C ALA A 5 0.20 -13.33 12.24
N GLN A 6 -0.37 -12.13 12.19
CA GLN A 6 -0.54 -11.23 13.35
C GLN A 6 -1.93 -11.40 13.93
N ALA A 7 -2.08 -11.12 15.23
CA ALA A 7 -3.37 -11.12 15.91
C ALA A 7 -4.38 -10.19 15.20
N GLU A 8 -5.67 -10.53 15.22
CA GLU A 8 -6.71 -9.76 14.54
C GLU A 8 -6.84 -8.33 15.04
N ASP A 9 -6.57 -8.11 16.33
CA ASP A 9 -6.61 -6.80 16.99
C ASP A 9 -5.30 -6.01 16.86
N ASP A 10 -4.21 -6.64 16.39
CA ASP A 10 -2.92 -5.97 16.14
C ASP A 10 -2.87 -5.34 14.73
N LEU A 11 -3.72 -4.32 14.52
CA LEU A 11 -3.82 -3.61 13.24
C LEU A 11 -2.49 -2.93 12.82
N VAL A 12 -1.70 -2.47 13.79
CA VAL A 12 -0.38 -1.87 13.53
C VAL A 12 0.61 -2.93 13.06
N GLY A 13 0.69 -4.07 13.75
CA GLY A 13 1.50 -5.20 13.32
C GLY A 13 1.09 -5.73 11.96
N ARG A 14 -0.21 -5.79 11.66
CA ARG A 14 -0.75 -6.15 10.34
C ARG A 14 -0.31 -5.19 9.25
N LEU A 15 -0.39 -3.89 9.49
CA LEU A 15 0.08 -2.87 8.54
C LEU A 15 1.59 -2.99 8.29
N LYS A 16 2.40 -3.16 9.35
CA LYS A 16 3.84 -3.42 9.25
C LYS A 16 4.13 -4.68 8.43
N ALA A 17 3.44 -5.78 8.70
CA ALA A 17 3.63 -7.05 8.02
C ALA A 17 3.34 -6.95 6.51
N ILE A 18 2.28 -6.23 6.11
CA ILE A 18 1.97 -5.96 4.70
C ILE A 18 3.11 -5.19 4.04
N GLY A 19 3.52 -4.07 4.65
CA GLY A 19 4.59 -3.22 4.12
C GLY A 19 5.92 -3.97 3.98
N PHE A 20 6.36 -4.68 5.02
CA PHE A 20 7.63 -5.40 4.96
C PHE A 20 7.60 -6.57 3.97
N SER A 21 6.47 -7.27 3.86
CA SER A 21 6.33 -8.36 2.88
C SER A 21 6.33 -7.87 1.44
N TYR A 22 5.74 -6.71 1.18
CA TYR A 22 5.78 -6.07 -0.13
C TYR A 22 7.22 -5.74 -0.55
N ARG A 23 7.99 -5.10 0.35
CA ARG A 23 9.41 -4.82 0.11
C ARG A 23 10.21 -6.11 -0.09
N GLN A 24 10.02 -7.10 0.78
CA GLN A 24 10.74 -8.38 0.69
C GLN A 24 10.50 -9.04 -0.68
N TRP A 25 9.25 -9.14 -1.11
CA TRP A 25 8.91 -9.71 -2.42
C TRP A 25 9.57 -8.96 -3.58
N ALA A 26 9.58 -7.63 -3.53
CA ALA A 26 10.18 -6.80 -4.59
C ALA A 26 11.70 -7.01 -4.71
N LEU A 27 12.39 -7.16 -3.58
CA LEU A 27 13.83 -7.41 -3.53
C LEU A 27 14.21 -8.86 -3.86
N GLU A 28 13.33 -9.82 -3.54
CA GLU A 28 13.51 -11.23 -3.90
C GLU A 28 13.28 -11.47 -5.40
N TYR A 29 12.35 -10.72 -6.02
CA TYR A 29 11.97 -10.87 -7.43
C TYR A 29 12.04 -9.54 -8.22
N PRO A 30 13.22 -8.89 -8.32
CA PRO A 30 13.33 -7.55 -8.90
C PRO A 30 12.94 -7.50 -10.38
N GLN A 31 13.16 -8.56 -11.16
CA GLN A 31 12.74 -8.60 -12.56
C GLN A 31 11.21 -8.67 -12.70
N ARG A 32 10.52 -9.38 -11.79
CA ARG A 32 9.05 -9.43 -11.77
C ARG A 32 8.49 -8.08 -11.33
N TYR A 33 9.12 -7.45 -10.35
CA TYR A 33 8.78 -6.10 -9.93
C TYR A 33 8.89 -5.11 -11.09
N GLN A 34 10.00 -5.13 -11.83
CA GLN A 34 10.23 -4.27 -12.99
C GLN A 34 9.29 -4.58 -14.16
N LEU A 35 8.87 -5.83 -14.35
CA LEU A 35 7.86 -6.16 -15.35
C LEU A 35 6.50 -5.52 -15.03
N ILE A 36 6.16 -5.38 -13.74
CA ILE A 36 4.87 -4.82 -13.30
C ILE A 36 4.92 -3.29 -13.18
N PHE A 37 6.02 -2.74 -12.63
CA PHE A 37 6.11 -1.33 -12.22
C PHE A 37 7.26 -0.55 -12.87
N GLY A 38 8.07 -1.18 -13.72
CA GLY A 38 9.17 -0.54 -14.42
C GLY A 38 8.71 0.23 -15.65
N THR A 39 9.67 0.57 -16.52
CA THR A 39 9.36 1.26 -17.79
C THR A 39 8.44 0.39 -18.66
N PRO A 40 7.28 0.93 -19.12
CA PRO A 40 6.39 0.18 -19.99
C PRO A 40 7.10 -0.33 -21.25
N ILE A 41 6.86 -1.60 -21.59
CA ILE A 41 7.43 -2.20 -22.80
C ILE A 41 6.70 -1.62 -24.03
N PRO A 42 7.39 -0.97 -24.98
CA PRO A 42 6.75 -0.42 -26.17
C PRO A 42 5.93 -1.48 -26.93
N GLY A 43 4.66 -1.18 -27.17
CA GLY A 43 3.74 -2.07 -27.89
C GLY A 43 3.15 -3.22 -27.06
N TYR A 44 3.55 -3.39 -25.79
CA TYR A 44 2.94 -4.37 -24.90
C TYR A 44 1.64 -3.82 -24.29
N GLN A 45 0.57 -4.61 -24.39
CA GLN A 45 -0.69 -4.35 -23.68
C GLN A 45 -0.90 -5.46 -22.66
N ALA A 46 -0.95 -5.11 -21.37
CA ALA A 46 -1.25 -6.07 -20.33
C ALA A 46 -2.71 -6.53 -20.46
N PRO A 47 -3.00 -7.83 -20.36
CA PRO A 47 -4.37 -8.34 -20.35
C PRO A 47 -5.05 -7.94 -19.03
N MET A 48 -5.63 -6.73 -18.99
CA MET A 48 -6.15 -6.14 -17.74
C MET A 48 -7.12 -7.05 -17.00
N MET A 49 -7.98 -7.79 -17.71
CA MET A 49 -8.93 -8.74 -17.09
C MET A 49 -8.24 -9.89 -16.35
N GLU A 50 -7.01 -10.25 -16.72
CA GLU A 50 -6.23 -11.30 -16.05
C GLU A 50 -5.42 -10.74 -14.88
N VAL A 51 -4.93 -9.50 -14.99
CA VAL A 51 -4.04 -8.88 -13.99
C VAL A 51 -4.82 -8.19 -12.86
N LEU A 52 -5.96 -7.57 -13.17
CA LEU A 52 -6.79 -6.82 -12.22
C LEU A 52 -7.16 -7.63 -10.96
N PRO A 53 -7.58 -8.91 -11.04
CA PRO A 53 -7.92 -9.68 -9.84
C PRO A 53 -6.74 -9.88 -8.88
N SER A 54 -5.52 -10.00 -9.41
CA SER A 54 -4.31 -10.14 -8.58
C SER A 54 -3.90 -8.81 -7.94
N ALA A 55 -3.96 -7.73 -8.72
CA ALA A 55 -3.68 -6.38 -8.24
C ALA A 55 -4.67 -5.98 -7.13
N ALA A 56 -5.95 -6.24 -7.36
CA ALA A 56 -7.01 -5.93 -6.40
C ALA A 56 -6.91 -6.72 -5.10
N ARG A 57 -6.56 -8.02 -5.15
CA ARG A 57 -6.29 -8.81 -3.94
C ARG A 57 -5.14 -8.23 -3.12
N SER A 58 -4.08 -7.80 -3.79
CA SER A 58 -2.90 -7.22 -3.12
C SER A 58 -3.25 -5.89 -2.45
N LEU A 59 -4.02 -5.05 -3.12
CA LEU A 59 -4.48 -3.78 -2.58
C LEU A 59 -5.52 -3.95 -1.46
N SER A 60 -6.48 -4.86 -1.64
CA SER A 60 -7.50 -5.22 -0.63
C SER A 60 -6.85 -5.57 0.71
N ALA A 61 -5.68 -6.20 0.69
CA ALA A 61 -4.96 -6.54 1.90
C ALA A 61 -4.62 -5.30 2.76
N LEU A 62 -4.18 -4.22 2.10
CA LEU A 62 -3.88 -2.94 2.74
C LEU A 62 -5.17 -2.20 3.11
N VAL A 63 -6.12 -2.09 2.17
CA VAL A 63 -7.36 -1.33 2.39
C VAL A 63 -8.15 -1.88 3.56
N SER A 64 -8.23 -3.20 3.74
CA SER A 64 -8.99 -3.77 4.86
C SER A 64 -8.41 -3.37 6.22
N VAL A 65 -7.08 -3.33 6.38
CA VAL A 65 -6.45 -2.91 7.65
C VAL A 65 -6.72 -1.42 7.93
N ILE A 66 -6.70 -0.59 6.89
CA ILE A 66 -7.05 0.83 7.01
C ILE A 66 -8.54 1.01 7.36
N ASP A 67 -9.42 0.21 6.76
CA ASP A 67 -10.85 0.25 7.05
C ASP A 67 -11.17 -0.26 8.45
N GLU A 68 -10.50 -1.31 8.92
CA GLU A 68 -10.58 -1.80 10.31
C GLU A 68 -10.11 -0.72 11.31
N LEU A 69 -9.04 0.01 11.00
CA LEU A 69 -8.61 1.17 11.79
C LEU A 69 -9.67 2.28 11.82
N ARG A 70 -10.35 2.55 10.69
CA ARG A 70 -11.44 3.53 10.62
C ARG A 70 -12.63 3.10 11.49
N ILE A 71 -13.08 1.85 11.35
CA ILE A 71 -14.20 1.28 12.12
C ILE A 71 -13.90 1.30 13.62
N ALA A 72 -12.66 0.99 14.02
CA ALA A 72 -12.22 1.05 15.40
C ALA A 72 -12.00 2.49 15.93
N ASN A 73 -12.26 3.52 15.12
CA ASN A 73 -11.97 4.93 15.40
C ASN A 73 -10.49 5.16 15.79
N LYS A 74 -9.59 4.37 15.21
CA LYS A 74 -8.12 4.46 15.36
C LYS A 74 -7.43 5.09 14.15
N LEU A 75 -8.13 5.30 13.04
CA LEU A 75 -7.58 6.00 11.88
C LEU A 75 -7.48 7.50 12.18
N GLN A 76 -6.26 8.03 12.17
CA GLN A 76 -5.95 9.45 12.32
C GLN A 76 -5.79 10.10 10.94
N ALA A 77 -6.84 10.71 10.44
CA ALA A 77 -6.79 11.43 9.17
C ALA A 77 -7.83 12.56 9.12
N GLU A 78 -8.21 13.15 10.27
CA GLU A 78 -9.26 14.18 10.30
C GLU A 78 -8.95 15.41 9.41
N ASN A 79 -7.67 15.67 9.12
CA ASN A 79 -7.22 16.74 8.24
C ASN A 79 -6.99 16.31 6.78
N PHE A 80 -7.32 15.07 6.41
CA PHE A 80 -7.21 14.63 5.03
C PHE A 80 -8.27 15.32 4.17
N PRO A 81 -7.92 15.74 2.94
CA PRO A 81 -8.88 16.36 2.05
C PRO A 81 -9.98 15.37 1.69
N SER A 82 -11.23 15.83 1.71
CA SER A 82 -12.35 15.07 1.16
C SER A 82 -12.13 14.84 -0.34
N VAL A 83 -12.56 13.67 -0.81
CA VAL A 83 -12.61 13.39 -2.25
C VAL A 83 -13.55 14.39 -2.92
N GLN A 84 -13.12 14.93 -4.06
CA GLN A 84 -13.92 15.91 -4.80
C GLN A 84 -15.21 15.26 -5.30
N PRO A 85 -16.36 15.98 -5.26
CA PRO A 85 -17.59 15.50 -5.85
C PRO A 85 -17.40 15.11 -7.33
N GLY A 86 -17.90 13.95 -7.72
CA GLY A 86 -17.78 13.41 -9.07
C GLY A 86 -16.61 12.44 -9.26
N TYR A 87 -15.75 12.23 -8.26
CA TYR A 87 -14.66 11.25 -8.33
C TYR A 87 -15.08 9.85 -7.85
N GLU A 88 -16.27 9.71 -7.27
CA GLU A 88 -16.83 8.45 -6.75
C GLU A 88 -16.77 7.29 -7.77
N PRO A 89 -17.03 7.50 -9.08
CA PRO A 89 -16.94 6.42 -10.07
C PRO A 89 -15.54 5.79 -10.18
N MET A 90 -14.47 6.53 -9.89
CA MET A 90 -13.10 5.99 -9.90
C MET A 90 -12.86 5.04 -8.73
N PHE A 91 -13.57 5.24 -7.62
CA PHE A 91 -13.51 4.35 -6.46
C PHE A 91 -14.43 3.13 -6.63
N ASP A 92 -15.49 3.21 -7.44
CA ASP A 92 -16.37 2.06 -7.75
C ASP A 92 -15.61 0.91 -8.40
N VAL A 93 -14.65 1.22 -9.29
CA VAL A 93 -13.77 0.21 -9.90
C VAL A 93 -13.02 -0.56 -8.82
N TRP A 94 -12.41 0.15 -7.88
CA TRP A 94 -11.68 -0.49 -6.78
C TRP A 94 -12.59 -1.22 -5.82
N ARG A 95 -13.78 -0.68 -5.50
CA ARG A 95 -14.77 -1.37 -4.65
C ARG A 95 -15.24 -2.68 -5.26
N GLY A 96 -15.43 -2.71 -6.58
CA GLY A 96 -15.83 -3.92 -7.31
C GLY A 96 -14.81 -5.06 -7.26
N PHE A 97 -13.51 -4.76 -7.13
CA PHE A 97 -12.46 -5.79 -7.11
C PHE A 97 -11.81 -6.03 -5.74
N ALA A 98 -11.71 -4.99 -4.90
CA ALA A 98 -10.99 -5.05 -3.62
C ALA A 98 -11.93 -5.27 -2.43
N GLY A 99 -13.21 -4.93 -2.54
CA GLY A 99 -14.20 -5.00 -1.46
C GLY A 99 -14.92 -3.65 -1.28
N ASP A 100 -16.12 -3.69 -0.72
CA ASP A 100 -16.94 -2.49 -0.47
C ASP A 100 -16.41 -1.71 0.75
N TYR A 101 -15.32 -0.98 0.53
CA TYR A 101 -14.65 -0.17 1.53
C TYR A 101 -15.05 1.30 1.45
N ASP A 102 -14.92 2.00 2.57
CA ASP A 102 -15.12 3.44 2.64
C ASP A 102 -14.12 4.18 1.72
N ILE A 103 -14.61 5.18 0.98
CA ILE A 103 -13.81 5.99 0.05
C ILE A 103 -12.63 6.65 0.77
N PHE A 104 -12.80 7.02 2.03
CA PHE A 104 -11.75 7.58 2.86
C PHE A 104 -10.64 6.57 3.17
N SER A 105 -11.02 5.33 3.54
CA SER A 105 -10.07 4.23 3.77
C SER A 105 -9.28 3.90 2.50
N LEU A 106 -9.95 3.86 1.35
CA LEU A 106 -9.32 3.71 0.04
C LEU A 106 -8.32 4.83 -0.24
N SER A 107 -8.71 6.09 0.02
CA SER A 107 -7.85 7.26 -0.22
C SER A 107 -6.57 7.21 0.61
N VAL A 108 -6.68 6.89 1.91
CA VAL A 108 -5.51 6.73 2.79
C VAL A 108 -4.64 5.55 2.36
N ALA A 109 -5.24 4.41 2.00
CA ALA A 109 -4.51 3.25 1.52
C ALA A 109 -3.72 3.56 0.23
N MET A 110 -4.27 4.33 -0.71
CA MET A 110 -3.57 4.75 -1.93
C MET A 110 -2.34 5.63 -1.64
N ILE A 111 -2.44 6.52 -0.65
CA ILE A 111 -1.30 7.35 -0.23
C ILE A 111 -0.21 6.49 0.41
N ILE A 112 -0.59 5.58 1.33
CA ILE A 112 0.34 4.64 1.96
C ILE A 112 1.03 3.78 0.89
N TRP A 113 0.25 3.19 -0.03
CA TRP A 113 0.77 2.40 -1.13
C TRP A 113 1.76 3.19 -1.98
N SER A 114 1.43 4.43 -2.35
CA SER A 114 2.29 5.29 -3.18
C SER A 114 3.63 5.58 -2.51
N ARG A 115 3.62 5.84 -1.20
CA ARG A 115 4.82 6.13 -0.39
C ARG A 115 5.75 4.92 -0.34
N VAL A 116 5.23 3.76 0.07
CA VAL A 116 6.05 2.53 0.17
C VAL A 116 6.51 2.05 -1.22
N HIS A 117 5.65 2.17 -2.23
CA HIS A 117 5.99 1.85 -3.62
C HIS A 117 7.14 2.71 -4.13
N GLY A 118 7.12 4.02 -3.86
CA GLY A 118 8.20 4.93 -4.23
C GLY A 118 9.55 4.50 -3.65
N LEU A 119 9.59 4.17 -2.35
CA LEU A 119 10.83 3.71 -1.70
C LEU A 119 11.32 2.37 -2.25
N VAL A 120 10.42 1.41 -2.45
CA VAL A 120 10.78 0.10 -3.04
C VAL A 120 11.30 0.26 -4.46
N SER A 121 10.67 1.11 -5.28
CA SER A 121 11.13 1.40 -6.64
C SER A 121 12.52 2.04 -6.66
N LEU A 122 12.81 2.97 -5.75
CA LEU A 122 14.15 3.55 -5.59
C LEU A 122 15.18 2.50 -5.18
N GLU A 123 14.84 1.61 -4.24
CA GLU A 123 15.72 0.56 -3.76
C GLU A 123 16.01 -0.50 -4.83
N VAL A 124 14.98 -1.02 -5.51
CA VAL A 124 15.11 -1.98 -6.62
C VAL A 124 15.95 -1.40 -7.78
N SER A 125 15.87 -0.09 -7.99
CA SER A 125 16.63 0.61 -9.04
C SER A 125 18.02 1.08 -8.59
N ASN A 126 18.43 0.76 -7.37
CA ASN A 126 19.70 1.20 -6.77
C ASN A 126 19.90 2.74 -6.76
N ASN A 127 18.80 3.49 -6.59
CA ASN A 127 18.74 4.95 -6.55
C ASN A 127 18.29 5.48 -5.17
N MET A 128 18.40 4.66 -4.14
CA MET A 128 18.00 5.03 -2.79
C MET A 128 18.94 6.13 -2.23
N PRO A 129 18.41 7.21 -1.65
CA PRO A 129 19.25 8.22 -1.02
C PRO A 129 20.00 7.65 0.20
N PRO A 130 21.20 8.16 0.53
CA PRO A 130 21.92 7.74 1.73
C PRO A 130 21.08 8.00 3.00
N PHE A 131 20.77 6.94 3.74
CA PHE A 131 20.03 7.04 4.99
C PHE A 131 20.27 5.78 5.85
N GLY A 132 20.87 5.95 7.02
CA GLY A 132 21.19 4.81 7.90
C GLY A 132 22.23 3.87 7.30
N VAL A 133 22.13 2.58 7.66
CA VAL A 133 23.12 1.55 7.28
C VAL A 133 22.84 0.89 5.93
N ASP A 134 21.59 0.89 5.48
CA ASP A 134 21.12 0.28 4.24
C ASP A 134 19.73 0.80 3.83
N GLY A 135 19.20 0.35 2.68
CA GLY A 135 17.87 0.71 2.20
C GLY A 135 16.72 0.32 3.14
N SER A 136 16.93 -0.65 4.05
CA SER A 136 15.93 -1.04 5.05
C SER A 136 15.72 0.05 6.11
N SER A 137 16.73 0.88 6.37
CA SER A 137 16.69 1.93 7.39
C SER A 137 15.64 2.99 7.06
N LEU A 138 15.64 3.50 5.82
CA LEU A 138 14.66 4.50 5.39
C LEU A 138 13.27 3.89 5.24
N TYR A 139 13.17 2.64 4.77
CA TYR A 139 11.87 1.97 4.67
C TYR A 139 11.21 1.76 6.04
N ARG A 140 11.97 1.33 7.05
CA ARG A 140 11.48 1.21 8.43
C ARG A 140 11.08 2.57 9.00
N TYR A 141 11.91 3.59 8.80
CA TYR A 141 11.60 4.96 9.21
C TYR A 141 10.26 5.43 8.62
N GLU A 142 10.05 5.17 7.33
CA GLU A 142 8.81 5.53 6.66
C GLU A 142 7.60 4.74 7.18
N MET A 143 7.75 3.45 7.47
CA MET A 143 6.67 2.67 8.07
C MET A 143 6.26 3.23 9.44
N GLU A 144 7.22 3.60 10.30
CA GLU A 144 6.90 4.27 11.57
C GLU A 144 6.28 5.65 11.34
N SER A 145 6.76 6.43 10.36
CA SER A 145 6.15 7.72 10.02
C SER A 145 4.70 7.59 9.55
N ILE A 146 4.39 6.58 8.74
CA ILE A 146 3.03 6.25 8.29
C ILE A 146 2.16 5.91 9.49
N ILE A 147 2.66 5.09 10.41
CA ILE A 147 1.91 4.68 11.60
C ILE A 147 1.61 5.89 12.50
N ASN A 148 2.62 6.68 12.82
CA ASN A 148 2.47 7.89 13.64
C ASN A 148 1.52 8.92 13.00
N GLN A 149 1.48 8.97 11.66
CA GLN A 149 0.60 9.87 10.95
C GLN A 149 -0.86 9.38 10.96
N PHE A 150 -1.09 8.08 10.75
CA PHE A 150 -2.41 7.53 10.43
C PHE A 150 -3.03 6.68 11.53
N VAL A 151 -2.34 6.37 12.62
CA VAL A 151 -2.85 5.50 13.68
C VAL A 151 -2.83 6.22 15.02
N LYS A 152 -4.02 6.42 15.60
CA LYS A 152 -4.18 7.02 16.93
C LYS A 152 -3.53 6.16 18.00
N GLY A 153 -2.80 6.81 18.90
CA GLY A 153 -2.19 6.16 20.07
C GLY A 153 -1.03 5.20 19.73
N SER A 154 -0.38 5.42 18.57
CA SER A 154 0.86 4.76 18.20
C SER A 154 2.09 5.42 18.82
#